data_AF-A0A661B7M8-F1
#
_entry.id   AF-A0A661B7M8-F1
#
_cell.length_a   1.000
_cell.length_b   1.000
_cell.length_c   1.000
_cell.angle_alpha   90.00
_cell.angle_beta   90.00
_cell.angle_gamma   90.00
#
_symmetry.space_group_name_H-M   'P 1'
#
loop_
_entity.id
_entity.type
_entity.pdbx_description
1 polymer ?
#
loop_
_entity_poly.entity_id
_entity_poly.type
_entity_poly.pdbx_seq_one_letter_code
_entity_poly.pdbx_strand_id
1 'polypeptide(L)'
;MTQKQFITVLLTVFWLLAGMSAAQKAPSKRIKVPAKSEKSAPTENKPEQPSQAERIWKEANSLILAGDTANAINSLLTLIRTVPDDSLAKKAIWFIGEYKLSHNDFDGLMRILNGYPSKSAETEFLRARVLEMSGKYGAALKKYREIEVIFAGTRWENMAAKAALRVARNL
;
A
#
# COMPACT_ATOMS: atom_id res chain seq x y z
N MET A 1 55.01 15.49 -16.07
CA MET A 1 53.60 15.65 -16.46
C MET A 1 52.85 16.27 -15.29
N THR A 2 52.44 17.50 -15.52
CA THR A 2 51.83 18.49 -14.62
C THR A 2 50.32 18.27 -14.49
N GLN A 3 49.78 18.36 -13.27
CA GLN A 3 48.67 19.28 -12.95
C GLN A 3 48.40 19.28 -11.44
N LYS A 4 48.99 20.27 -10.77
CA LYS A 4 48.43 20.90 -9.57
C LYS A 4 47.51 22.04 -10.07
N GLN A 5 46.52 22.37 -9.24
CA GLN A 5 45.65 23.57 -9.28
C GLN A 5 44.35 23.44 -10.06
N PHE A 6 43.35 24.23 -9.65
CA PHE A 6 41.88 24.15 -9.85
C PHE A 6 41.18 23.32 -8.76
N ILE A 7 40.35 23.84 -7.83
CA ILE A 7 39.61 25.09 -7.72
C ILE A 7 39.46 25.42 -6.22
N THR A 8 40.05 26.54 -5.81
CA THR A 8 39.57 27.36 -4.70
C THR A 8 38.49 28.30 -5.26
N VAL A 9 37.54 28.71 -4.42
CA VAL A 9 36.49 29.75 -4.62
C VAL A 9 35.08 29.17 -4.77
N LEU A 10 34.36 29.08 -3.65
CA LEU A 10 33.04 29.74 -3.47
C LEU A 10 32.64 29.62 -2.00
N LEU A 11 33.19 30.53 -1.20
CA LEU A 11 32.67 30.91 0.10
C LEU A 11 31.79 32.14 -0.10
N THR A 12 30.72 32.22 0.70
CA THR A 12 29.91 33.39 1.07
C THR A 12 28.62 33.66 0.30
N VAL A 13 27.64 34.08 1.13
CA VAL A 13 26.37 34.75 0.82
C VAL A 13 25.17 33.84 0.51
N PHE A 14 24.59 33.25 1.56
CA PHE A 14 23.12 33.31 1.66
C PHE A 14 22.73 33.82 3.05
N TRP A 15 22.57 35.13 3.08
CA TRP A 15 21.98 35.91 4.15
C TRP A 15 20.51 35.53 4.37
N LEU A 16 20.12 35.52 5.65
CA LEU A 16 18.87 36.09 6.17
C LEU A 16 17.54 35.72 5.48
N LEU A 17 16.78 34.82 6.10
CA LEU A 17 15.31 34.90 6.09
C LEU A 17 14.71 34.24 7.35
N ALA A 18 15.00 34.86 8.49
CA ALA A 18 14.03 34.94 9.57
C ALA A 18 12.92 35.89 9.10
N GLY A 19 11.90 35.32 8.45
CA GLY A 19 10.79 36.06 7.87
C GLY A 19 9.47 35.40 8.24
N MET A 20 8.84 35.97 9.25
CA MET A 20 7.45 35.81 9.68
C MET A 20 6.52 35.27 8.57
N SER A 21 5.86 34.13 8.81
CA SER A 21 4.58 33.84 8.15
C SER A 21 3.48 33.89 9.20
N ALA A 22 2.83 35.04 9.23
CA ALA A 22 1.67 35.33 10.05
C ALA A 22 0.53 34.34 9.78
N ALA A 23 -0.12 33.94 10.86
CA ALA A 23 -1.37 33.21 10.87
C ALA A 23 -2.44 33.98 10.08
N GLN A 24 -2.80 33.49 8.90
CA GLN A 24 -4.06 33.84 8.24
C GLN A 24 -5.18 32.95 8.80
N LYS A 25 -5.86 33.43 9.84
CA LYS A 25 -7.21 32.97 10.19
C LYS A 25 -8.13 33.33 9.02
N ALA A 26 -8.47 32.34 8.20
CA ALA A 26 -9.49 32.51 7.18
C ALA A 26 -10.88 32.68 7.84
N PRO A 27 -11.74 33.60 7.34
CA PRO A 27 -13.11 33.72 7.80
C PRO A 27 -13.92 32.49 7.36
N SER A 28 -14.33 31.70 8.35
CA SER A 28 -15.25 30.57 8.15
C SER A 28 -16.62 31.10 7.71
N LYS A 29 -16.87 31.10 6.40
CA LYS A 29 -18.20 31.29 5.84
C LYS A 29 -19.05 30.11 6.29
N ARG A 30 -19.89 30.35 7.31
CA ARG A 30 -21.03 29.49 7.65
C ARG A 30 -21.92 29.37 6.41
N ILE A 31 -21.73 28.31 5.64
CA ILE A 31 -22.74 27.84 4.70
C ILE A 31 -23.87 27.30 5.57
N LYS A 32 -25.00 28.01 5.54
CA LYS A 32 -26.26 27.61 6.17
C LYS A 32 -26.79 26.43 5.35
N VAL A 33 -26.36 25.21 5.70
CA VAL A 33 -26.90 23.98 5.12
C VAL A 33 -28.37 23.88 5.58
N PRO A 34 -29.34 23.82 4.66
CA PRO A 34 -30.73 23.56 5.04
C PRO A 34 -30.81 22.17 5.66
N ALA A 35 -31.22 22.14 6.93
CA ALA A 35 -31.57 20.93 7.64
C ALA A 35 -32.81 20.32 6.99
N LYS A 36 -32.60 19.45 6.00
CA LYS A 36 -33.59 18.43 5.61
C LYS A 36 -33.07 17.09 6.11
N SER A 37 -33.22 16.90 7.42
CA SER A 37 -33.13 15.58 8.04
C SER A 37 -34.38 14.79 7.61
N GLU A 38 -34.36 14.25 6.39
CA GLU A 38 -35.20 13.12 6.04
C GLU A 38 -34.65 11.92 6.82
N LYS A 39 -35.21 11.77 8.01
CA LYS A 39 -35.12 10.58 8.84
C LYS A 39 -35.79 9.46 8.06
N SER A 40 -35.02 8.82 7.17
CA SER A 40 -35.44 7.60 6.48
C SER A 40 -35.83 6.58 7.54
N ALA A 41 -37.08 6.11 7.47
CA ALA A 41 -37.64 5.12 8.36
C ALA A 41 -36.73 3.88 8.43
N PRO A 42 -36.73 3.12 9.55
CA PRO A 42 -36.02 1.86 9.63
C PRO A 42 -36.60 0.92 8.58
N THR A 43 -35.88 0.72 7.48
CA THR A 43 -36.19 -0.38 6.56
C THR A 43 -36.01 -1.67 7.35
N GLU A 44 -37.13 -2.35 7.55
CA GLU A 44 -37.23 -3.69 8.12
C GLU A 44 -36.15 -4.59 7.48
N ASN A 45 -35.10 -4.88 8.27
CA ASN A 45 -33.87 -5.53 7.85
C ASN A 45 -34.16 -6.99 7.45
N LYS A 46 -34.59 -7.21 6.22
CA LYS A 46 -34.52 -8.52 5.59
C LYS A 46 -33.03 -8.92 5.57
N PRO A 47 -32.64 -10.12 6.05
CA PRO A 47 -31.25 -10.53 6.03
C PRO A 47 -30.74 -10.49 4.60
N GLU A 48 -29.85 -9.55 4.31
CA GLU A 48 -29.21 -9.43 3.01
C GLU A 48 -28.37 -10.69 2.80
N GLN A 49 -28.58 -11.36 1.66
CA GLN A 49 -27.82 -12.55 1.34
C GLN A 49 -26.35 -12.16 1.19
N PRO A 50 -25.41 -12.91 1.80
CA PRO A 50 -24.00 -12.54 1.76
C PRO A 50 -23.52 -12.52 0.32
N SER A 51 -22.69 -11.53 -0.02
CA SER A 51 -22.12 -11.42 -1.36
C SER A 51 -21.27 -12.64 -1.69
N GLN A 52 -20.98 -12.88 -2.97
CA GLN A 52 -20.07 -13.96 -3.36
C GLN A 52 -18.68 -13.78 -2.71
N ALA A 53 -18.18 -12.55 -2.65
CA ALA A 53 -16.91 -12.23 -2.03
C ALA A 53 -16.91 -12.58 -0.53
N GLU A 54 -17.99 -12.23 0.18
CA GLU A 54 -18.15 -12.52 1.61
C GLU A 54 -18.24 -14.00 1.89
N ARG A 55 -18.94 -14.78 1.06
CA ARG A 55 -19.04 -16.24 1.21
C ARG A 55 -17.67 -16.90 1.10
N ILE A 56 -16.91 -16.58 0.05
CA ILE A 56 -15.56 -17.14 -0.17
C ILE A 56 -14.61 -16.68 0.95
N TRP A 57 -14.68 -15.42 1.36
CA TRP A 57 -13.88 -14.90 2.47
C TRP A 57 -14.19 -15.61 3.80
N LYS A 58 -15.48 -15.83 4.11
CA LYS A 58 -15.90 -16.56 5.33
C LYS A 58 -15.36 -17.99 5.34
N GLU A 59 -15.43 -18.68 4.20
CA GLU A 59 -14.87 -20.03 4.04
C GLU A 59 -13.36 -20.02 4.27
N ALA A 60 -12.62 -19.16 3.57
CA ALA A 60 -11.18 -19.02 3.75
C ALA A 60 -10.80 -18.72 5.21
N ASN A 61 -11.54 -17.83 5.87
CA ASN A 61 -11.30 -17.49 7.27
C ASN A 61 -11.56 -18.67 8.20
N SER A 62 -12.59 -19.48 7.96
CA SER A 62 -12.83 -20.71 8.70
C SER A 62 -11.66 -21.71 8.55
N LEU A 63 -11.13 -21.85 7.35
CA LEU A 63 -9.99 -22.72 7.07
C LEU A 63 -8.70 -22.22 7.77
N ILE A 64 -8.46 -20.90 7.76
CA ILE A 64 -7.34 -20.28 8.51
C ILE A 64 -7.46 -20.60 10.00
N LEU A 65 -8.64 -20.43 10.59
CA LEU A 65 -8.88 -20.71 12.00
C LEU A 65 -8.73 -22.20 12.35
N ALA A 66 -9.02 -23.09 11.39
CA ALA A 66 -8.78 -24.52 11.53
C ALA A 66 -7.32 -24.94 11.29
N GLY A 67 -6.44 -24.01 10.89
CA GLY A 67 -5.04 -24.28 10.55
C GLY A 67 -4.84 -24.88 9.15
N ASP A 68 -5.92 -25.09 8.39
CA ASP A 68 -5.86 -25.61 7.01
C ASP A 68 -5.49 -24.49 6.03
N THR A 69 -4.23 -24.09 6.12
CA THR A 69 -3.71 -22.94 5.38
C THR A 69 -3.65 -23.20 3.88
N ALA A 70 -3.47 -24.45 3.46
CA ALA A 70 -3.43 -24.82 2.05
C ALA A 70 -4.80 -24.59 1.38
N ASN A 71 -5.88 -25.11 1.97
CA ASN A 71 -7.22 -24.88 1.45
C ASN A 71 -7.65 -23.42 1.60
N ALA A 72 -7.27 -22.75 2.70
CA ALA A 72 -7.53 -21.32 2.83
C ALA A 72 -6.93 -20.51 1.67
N ILE A 73 -5.67 -20.77 1.29
CA ILE A 73 -5.02 -20.09 0.16
C ILE A 73 -5.77 -20.37 -1.15
N ASN A 74 -6.26 -21.59 -1.36
CA ASN A 74 -7.06 -21.92 -2.56
C ASN A 74 -8.37 -21.11 -2.62
N SER A 75 -9.08 -20.98 -1.49
CA SER A 75 -10.31 -20.16 -1.42
C SER A 75 -9.99 -18.67 -1.63
N LEU A 76 -8.89 -18.16 -1.07
CA LEU A 76 -8.44 -16.77 -1.29
C LEU A 76 -8.00 -16.51 -2.74
N LEU A 77 -7.33 -17.46 -3.39
CA LEU A 77 -7.00 -17.36 -4.81
C LEU A 77 -8.26 -17.37 -5.69
N THR A 78 -9.28 -18.13 -5.30
CA THR A 78 -10.58 -18.12 -5.96
C THR A 78 -11.20 -16.74 -5.84
N LEU A 79 -11.22 -16.15 -4.64
CA LEU A 79 -11.73 -14.80 -4.39
C LEU A 79 -11.06 -13.77 -5.31
N ILE A 80 -9.74 -13.79 -5.37
CA ILE A 80 -8.92 -12.90 -6.21
C ILE A 80 -9.29 -13.03 -7.70
N ARG A 81 -9.56 -14.24 -8.19
CA ARG A 81 -9.91 -14.47 -9.60
C ARG A 81 -11.34 -14.09 -9.93
N THR A 82 -12.28 -14.33 -9.00
CA THR A 82 -13.71 -14.13 -9.26
C THR A 82 -14.15 -12.70 -9.06
N VAL A 83 -13.55 -11.97 -8.11
CA VAL A 83 -13.95 -10.61 -7.72
C VAL A 83 -12.72 -9.72 -7.48
N PRO A 84 -11.84 -9.53 -8.47
CA PRO A 84 -10.52 -8.92 -8.29
C PRO A 84 -10.55 -7.50 -7.70
N ASP A 85 -11.59 -6.72 -7.98
CA ASP A 85 -11.73 -5.33 -7.53
C ASP A 85 -12.31 -5.19 -6.12
N ASP A 86 -12.82 -6.28 -5.55
CA ASP A 86 -13.43 -6.31 -4.22
C ASP A 86 -12.40 -6.01 -3.11
N SER A 87 -12.83 -5.31 -2.07
CA SER A 87 -11.99 -5.01 -0.91
C SER A 87 -11.46 -6.28 -0.22
N LEU A 88 -12.22 -7.37 -0.24
CA LEU A 88 -11.84 -8.68 0.29
C LEU A 88 -10.80 -9.36 -0.60
N ALA A 89 -10.82 -9.15 -1.92
CA ALA A 89 -9.76 -9.63 -2.80
C ALA A 89 -8.42 -8.91 -2.51
N LYS A 90 -8.45 -7.60 -2.21
CA LYS A 90 -7.27 -6.86 -1.75
C LYS A 90 -6.74 -7.37 -0.40
N LYS A 91 -7.64 -7.76 0.51
CA LYS A 91 -7.28 -8.38 1.78
C LYS A 91 -6.69 -9.79 1.59
N ALA A 92 -7.25 -10.56 0.66
CA ALA A 92 -6.77 -11.89 0.31
C ALA A 92 -5.37 -11.87 -0.29
N ILE A 93 -5.07 -10.96 -1.21
CA ILE A 93 -3.73 -10.86 -1.79
C ILE A 93 -2.69 -10.46 -0.75
N TRP A 94 -3.07 -9.59 0.21
CA TRP A 94 -2.21 -9.27 1.34
C TRP A 94 -1.92 -10.50 2.21
N PHE A 95 -2.95 -11.27 2.59
CA PHE A 95 -2.77 -12.48 3.39
C PHE A 95 -1.88 -13.51 2.71
N ILE A 96 -2.12 -13.79 1.43
CA ILE A 96 -1.28 -14.69 0.63
C ILE A 96 0.15 -14.15 0.54
N GLY A 97 0.30 -12.83 0.36
CA GLY A 97 1.58 -12.15 0.34
C GLY A 97 2.39 -12.40 1.61
N GLU A 98 1.83 -12.10 2.78
CA GLU A 98 2.50 -12.34 4.06
C GLU A 98 2.86 -13.82 4.26
N TYR A 99 1.93 -14.73 3.94
CA TYR A 99 2.18 -16.16 4.05
C TYR A 99 3.34 -16.62 3.15
N LYS A 100 3.35 -16.20 1.88
CA LYS A 100 4.39 -16.62 0.94
C LYS A 100 5.74 -16.01 1.30
N LEU A 101 5.77 -14.75 1.74
CA LEU A 101 6.99 -14.09 2.21
C LEU A 101 7.57 -14.78 3.46
N SER A 102 6.74 -15.20 4.41
CA SER A 102 7.22 -15.89 5.62
C SER A 102 7.79 -17.28 5.35
N HIS A 103 7.41 -17.90 4.23
CA HIS A 103 7.91 -19.20 3.78
C HIS A 103 9.00 -19.09 2.70
N ASN A 104 9.51 -17.88 2.43
CA ASN A 104 10.48 -17.60 1.36
C ASN A 104 10.03 -18.06 -0.05
N ASP A 105 8.72 -18.24 -0.28
CA ASP A 105 8.16 -18.61 -1.59
C ASP A 105 7.98 -17.36 -2.46
N PHE A 106 9.10 -16.73 -2.78
CA PHE A 106 9.17 -15.51 -3.56
C PHE A 106 8.67 -15.71 -4.99
N ASP A 107 9.02 -16.83 -5.62
CA ASP A 107 8.63 -17.14 -6.99
C ASP A 107 7.14 -17.47 -7.10
N GLY A 108 6.58 -18.20 -6.13
CA GLY A 108 5.15 -18.43 -6.02
C GLY A 108 4.38 -17.13 -5.87
N LEU A 109 4.83 -16.23 -4.99
CA LEU A 109 4.19 -14.93 -4.83
C LEU A 109 4.29 -14.07 -6.09
N MET A 110 5.45 -14.00 -6.73
CA MET A 110 5.61 -13.22 -7.97
C MET A 110 4.73 -13.73 -9.10
N ARG A 111 4.54 -15.05 -9.24
CA ARG A 111 3.59 -15.62 -10.21
C ARG A 111 2.16 -15.16 -9.93
N ILE A 112 1.73 -15.17 -8.66
CA ILE A 112 0.40 -14.70 -8.27
C ILE A 112 0.24 -13.20 -8.57
N LEU A 113 1.22 -12.38 -8.17
CA LEU A 113 1.18 -10.93 -8.40
C LEU A 113 1.18 -10.59 -9.90
N ASN A 114 1.91 -11.34 -10.73
CA ASN A 114 1.93 -11.18 -12.19
C ASN A 114 0.60 -11.52 -12.86
N GLY A 115 -0.15 -12.46 -12.31
CA GLY A 115 -1.49 -12.82 -12.79
C GLY A 115 -2.61 -11.95 -12.21
N TYR A 116 -2.31 -11.08 -11.24
CA TYR A 116 -3.31 -10.21 -10.64
C TYR A 116 -3.60 -9.03 -11.58
N PRO A 117 -4.87 -8.81 -11.98
CA PRO A 117 -5.21 -7.89 -13.07
C PRO A 117 -5.01 -6.41 -12.72
N SER A 118 -5.01 -6.06 -11.43
CA SER A 118 -4.97 -4.68 -10.97
C SER A 118 -3.58 -4.28 -10.47
N LYS A 119 -3.06 -3.14 -10.95
CA LYS A 119 -1.86 -2.49 -10.42
C LYS A 119 -2.21 -1.67 -9.17
N SER A 120 -2.62 -2.37 -8.11
CA SER A 120 -2.92 -1.74 -6.83
C SER A 120 -1.64 -1.42 -6.04
N ALA A 121 -1.74 -0.46 -5.13
CA ALA A 121 -0.63 -0.12 -4.23
C ALA A 121 -0.20 -1.33 -3.38
N GLU A 122 -1.18 -2.12 -2.92
CA GLU A 122 -0.97 -3.40 -2.21
C GLU A 122 -0.05 -4.35 -3.00
N THR A 123 -0.35 -4.58 -4.29
CA THR A 123 0.41 -5.54 -5.10
C THR A 123 1.79 -5.02 -5.46
N GLU A 124 1.92 -3.73 -5.79
CA GLU A 124 3.22 -3.10 -6.04
C GLU A 124 4.11 -3.13 -4.78
N PHE A 125 3.53 -2.90 -3.61
CA PHE A 125 4.24 -3.01 -2.34
C PHE A 125 4.70 -4.43 -2.04
N LEU A 126 3.87 -5.44 -2.28
CA LEU A 126 4.28 -6.85 -2.15
C LEU A 126 5.40 -7.22 -3.13
N ARG A 127 5.39 -6.71 -4.37
CA ARG A 127 6.51 -6.89 -5.31
C ARG A 127 7.81 -6.30 -4.77
N ALA A 128 7.74 -5.09 -4.22
CA ALA A 128 8.90 -4.45 -3.60
C ALA A 128 9.42 -5.26 -2.39
N ARG A 129 8.52 -5.81 -1.56
CA ARG A 129 8.89 -6.71 -0.46
C ARG A 129 9.54 -8.00 -0.92
N VAL A 130 9.08 -8.60 -2.02
CA VAL A 130 9.75 -9.77 -2.60
C VAL A 130 11.18 -9.43 -3.02
N LEU A 131 11.40 -8.28 -3.66
CA LEU A 131 12.75 -7.84 -4.04
C LEU A 131 13.64 -7.61 -2.81
N GLU A 132 13.10 -7.01 -1.74
CA GLU A 132 13.82 -6.79 -0.49
C GLU A 132 14.20 -8.13 0.17
N MET A 133 13.24 -9.03 0.34
CA MET A 133 13.44 -10.32 1.01
C MET A 133 14.33 -11.29 0.21
N SER A 134 14.42 -11.11 -1.11
CA SER A 134 15.33 -11.86 -1.99
C SER A 134 16.73 -11.24 -2.12
N GLY A 135 17.06 -10.23 -1.30
CA GLY A 135 18.38 -9.59 -1.27
C GLY A 135 18.64 -8.61 -2.42
N LYS A 136 17.64 -8.33 -3.26
CA LYS A 136 17.74 -7.42 -4.41
C LYS A 136 17.48 -5.98 -3.96
N TYR A 137 18.24 -5.50 -2.99
CA TYR A 137 18.00 -4.23 -2.29
C TYR A 137 17.94 -3.01 -3.22
N GLY A 138 18.80 -2.93 -4.23
CA GLY A 138 18.78 -1.82 -5.20
C GLY A 138 17.46 -1.78 -6.00
N ALA A 139 16.96 -2.94 -6.43
CA ALA A 139 15.69 -3.04 -7.13
C ALA A 139 14.50 -2.76 -6.20
N ALA A 140 14.56 -3.24 -4.95
CA ALA A 140 13.55 -2.98 -3.93
C ALA A 140 13.44 -1.48 -3.63
N LEU A 141 14.57 -0.80 -3.43
CA LEU A 141 14.62 0.65 -3.17
C LEU A 141 13.99 1.45 -4.31
N LYS A 142 14.33 1.11 -5.56
CA LYS A 142 13.70 1.74 -6.74
C LYS A 142 12.18 1.54 -6.70
N LYS A 143 11.73 0.33 -6.40
CA LYS A 143 10.30 -0.02 -6.38
C LYS A 143 9.53 0.70 -5.27
N TYR A 144 10.10 0.84 -4.07
CA TYR A 144 9.48 1.60 -3.00
C TYR A 144 9.33 3.09 -3.37
N ARG A 145 10.36 3.70 -3.99
CA ARG A 145 10.28 5.09 -4.45
C ARG A 145 9.22 5.30 -5.54
N GLU A 146 9.04 4.33 -6.45
CA GLU A 146 7.94 4.37 -7.42
C GLU A 146 6.57 4.42 -6.72
N ILE A 147 6.39 3.63 -5.65
CA ILE A 147 5.14 3.59 -4.87
C ILE A 147 4.88 4.93 -4.17
N GLU A 148 5.92 5.57 -3.61
CA GLU A 148 5.80 6.90 -2.98
C GLU A 148 5.25 7.95 -3.95
N VAL A 149 5.69 7.90 -5.22
CA VAL A 149 5.23 8.85 -6.25
C VAL A 149 3.85 8.49 -6.78
N ILE A 150 3.61 7.22 -7.14
CA ILE A 150 2.37 6.79 -7.80
C ILE A 150 1.19 6.82 -6.82
N PHE A 151 1.43 6.49 -5.56
CA PHE A 151 0.39 6.39 -4.52
C PHE A 151 0.55 7.46 -3.44
N ALA A 152 1.01 8.64 -3.82
CA ALA A 152 1.15 9.80 -2.95
C ALA A 152 -0.18 10.16 -2.26
N GLY A 153 -0.12 10.59 -1.00
CA GLY A 153 -1.26 10.90 -0.15
C GLY A 153 -1.98 9.66 0.43
N THR A 154 -1.51 8.45 0.14
CA THR A 154 -2.10 7.21 0.69
C THR A 154 -1.28 6.64 1.85
N ARG A 155 -1.85 5.66 2.56
CA ARG A 155 -1.06 4.90 3.57
C ARG A 155 0.17 4.20 2.97
N TRP A 156 0.12 3.87 1.67
CA TRP A 156 1.17 3.11 1.00
C TRP A 156 2.42 3.95 0.73
N GLU A 157 2.28 5.25 0.53
CA GLU A 157 3.40 6.19 0.49
C GLU A 157 4.21 6.09 1.80
N ASN A 158 3.54 6.24 2.94
CA ASN A 158 4.20 6.18 4.25
C ASN A 158 4.85 4.82 4.55
N MET A 159 4.21 3.73 4.12
CA MET A 159 4.77 2.38 4.26
C MET A 159 5.99 2.18 3.35
N ALA A 160 5.92 2.63 2.10
CA ALA A 160 7.00 2.54 1.13
C ALA A 160 8.20 3.39 1.53
N ALA A 161 8.00 4.63 1.96
CA ALA A 161 9.07 5.50 2.45
C ALA A 161 9.81 4.88 3.65
N LYS A 162 9.07 4.32 4.62
CA LYS A 162 9.69 3.60 5.75
C LYS A 162 10.49 2.37 5.30
N ALA A 163 9.97 1.60 4.35
CA ALA A 163 10.66 0.44 3.82
C ALA A 163 11.90 0.83 3.01
N ALA A 164 11.83 1.88 2.18
CA ALA A 164 12.94 2.45 1.43
C ALA A 164 14.08 2.88 2.36
N LEU A 165 13.78 3.56 3.46
CA LEU A 165 14.78 3.95 4.46
C LEU A 165 15.46 2.73 5.11
N ARG A 166 14.71 1.65 5.39
CA ARG A 166 15.27 0.41 5.93
C ARG A 166 16.19 -0.26 4.91
N VAL A 167 15.74 -0.40 3.66
CA VAL A 167 16.52 -1.03 2.58
C VAL A 167 17.79 -0.24 2.28
N ALA A 168 17.73 1.10 2.28
CA ALA A 168 18.87 1.95 2.00
C ALA A 168 20.02 1.82 3.02
N ARG A 169 19.74 1.33 4.24
CA ARG A 169 20.77 1.05 5.26
C ARG A 169 21.51 -0.27 5.03
N ASN A 170 20.97 -1.14 4.18
CA ASN A 170 21.54 -2.45 3.87
C ASN A 170 22.29 -2.47 2.51
N LEU A 171 22.40 -1.31 1.86
CA LEU A 171 23.22 -1.07 0.66
C LEU A 171 24.60 -0.56 1.06
#